data_AF-A0A933DPY1-F1
#
_entry.id   AF-A0A933DPY1-F1
#
_cell.length_a   1.000
_cell.length_b   1.000
_cell.length_c   1.000
_cell.angle_alpha   90.00
_cell.angle_beta   90.00
_cell.angle_gamma   90.00
#
_symmetry.space_group_name_H-M   'P 1'
#
loop_
_entity.id
_entity.type
_entity.pdbx_description
1 polymer ?
#
loop_
_entity_poly.entity_id
_entity_poly.type
_entity_poly.pdbx_seq_one_letter_code
_entity_poly.pdbx_strand_id
1 'polypeptide(L)'
;MCYSLRQFSAPRSFMEEQPNFSNIGSTFTKTSRRPRMIVFVLLFLAILGVSIYFGSSFLGSNEQKDDISPTPMPTSTPMPTDTPTPSVSPTGEDEKETPTPTKRPTKPTSASDLDRSSLSISVQNGSGTKGVAAEMATFLKDLGYSIAATGNADNFDYQNVTIKLKSAQAKYLSQLKKDLAGSYAVGSATSDLSASESADAVVIIGK
;
A
#
# COMPACT_ATOMS: atom_id res chain seq x y z
N MET A 1 15.89 88.62 10.35
CA MET A 1 14.96 87.64 9.73
C MET A 1 15.60 86.27 9.72
N CYS A 2 14.81 85.25 10.06
CA CYS A 2 15.18 83.90 10.47
C CYS A 2 15.91 83.06 9.41
N TYR A 3 16.98 82.35 9.82
CA TYR A 3 17.52 81.21 9.08
C TYR A 3 17.12 79.90 9.78
N SER A 4 16.46 79.05 9.01
CA SER A 4 16.12 77.66 9.31
C SER A 4 17.39 76.80 9.28
N LEU A 5 17.63 76.01 10.33
CA LEU A 5 18.49 74.83 10.23
C LEU A 5 17.87 73.63 10.96
N ARG A 6 17.86 72.53 10.21
CA ARG A 6 17.23 71.24 10.49
C ARG A 6 17.98 70.51 11.61
N GLN A 7 17.23 69.90 12.52
CA GLN A 7 17.78 68.93 13.47
C GLN A 7 18.21 67.67 12.72
N PHE A 8 19.51 67.38 12.75
CA PHE A 8 20.06 66.06 12.40
C PHE A 8 19.90 65.16 13.62
N SER A 9 18.97 64.20 13.55
CA SER A 9 18.82 63.14 14.55
C SER A 9 19.82 62.03 14.21
N ALA A 10 20.68 61.69 15.17
CA ALA A 10 21.66 60.62 15.04
C ALA A 10 20.98 59.22 14.98
N PRO A 11 21.56 58.23 14.29
CA PRO A 11 20.99 56.89 14.19
C PRO A 11 21.08 56.14 15.52
N ARG A 12 19.97 55.50 15.88
CA ARG A 12 19.80 54.58 17.02
C ARG A 12 20.91 53.54 17.04
N SER A 13 21.63 53.48 18.17
CA SER A 13 22.51 52.39 18.54
C SER A 13 21.76 51.05 18.47
N PHE A 14 22.26 50.18 17.61
CA PHE A 14 21.91 48.77 17.49
C PHE A 14 22.29 48.08 18.81
N MET A 15 21.28 47.83 19.65
CA MET A 15 21.43 47.07 20.88
C MET A 15 21.26 45.60 20.53
N GLU A 16 22.38 44.91 20.40
CA GLU A 16 22.46 43.47 20.14
C GLU A 16 21.99 42.69 21.39
N GLU A 17 20.76 42.21 21.37
CA GLU A 17 20.27 41.22 22.34
C GLU A 17 20.84 39.84 21.98
N GLN A 18 21.64 39.29 22.89
CA GLN A 18 22.07 37.90 22.86
C GLN A 18 20.90 36.99 23.25
N PRO A 19 20.58 35.93 22.49
CA PRO A 19 19.55 34.98 22.89
C PRO A 19 20.03 34.14 24.09
N ASN A 20 19.32 34.29 25.20
CA ASN A 20 19.51 33.52 26.43
C ASN A 20 19.04 32.06 26.22
N PHE A 21 19.96 31.14 25.91
CA PHE A 21 19.71 29.71 25.86
C PHE A 21 19.68 29.12 27.27
N SER A 22 18.54 29.24 27.95
CA SER A 22 18.29 28.54 29.21
C SER A 22 16.81 28.20 29.31
N ASN A 23 16.38 27.14 28.63
CA ASN A 23 15.26 26.26 28.99
C ASN A 23 14.95 25.26 27.85
N ILE A 24 15.73 24.19 27.75
CA ILE A 24 15.28 22.96 27.07
C ILE A 24 14.81 22.02 28.17
N GLY A 25 13.60 22.28 28.66
CA GLY A 25 12.85 21.32 29.44
C GLY A 25 12.45 20.17 28.53
N SER A 26 13.00 18.99 28.76
CA SER A 26 12.57 17.74 28.16
C SER A 26 11.13 17.45 28.59
N THR A 27 10.16 17.86 27.76
CA THR A 27 8.77 17.44 27.92
C THR A 27 8.68 15.96 27.56
N PHE A 28 8.91 15.09 28.55
CA PHE A 28 8.53 13.69 28.52
C PHE A 28 7.01 13.63 28.37
N THR A 29 6.54 13.30 27.17
CA THR A 29 5.11 13.09 26.92
C THR A 29 4.69 11.83 27.68
N LYS A 30 4.08 12.05 28.84
CA LYS A 30 3.40 11.03 29.64
C LYS A 30 2.37 10.33 28.74
N THR A 31 2.69 9.13 28.27
CA THR A 31 1.76 8.28 27.52
C THR A 31 0.49 8.11 28.36
N SER A 32 -0.63 8.61 27.85
CA SER A 32 -1.92 8.47 28.51
C SER A 32 -2.31 6.99 28.42
N ARG A 33 -2.10 6.23 29.49
CA ARG A 33 -2.67 4.90 29.65
C ARG A 33 -4.20 5.04 29.55
N ARG A 34 -4.74 4.70 28.38
CA ARG A 34 -6.18 4.58 28.17
C ARG A 34 -6.65 3.45 29.12
N PRO A 35 -7.51 3.72 30.11
CA PRO A 35 -7.93 2.69 31.07
C PRO A 35 -8.64 1.52 30.38
N ARG A 36 -9.21 1.76 29.19
CA ARG A 36 -9.78 0.74 28.31
C ARG A 36 -8.74 -0.30 27.87
N MET A 37 -7.50 0.11 27.56
CA MET A 37 -6.45 -0.84 27.17
C MET A 37 -6.05 -1.75 28.34
N ILE A 38 -6.01 -1.24 29.57
CA ILE A 38 -5.71 -2.05 30.76
C ILE A 38 -6.84 -3.06 31.00
N VAL A 39 -8.10 -2.64 30.84
CA VAL A 39 -9.26 -3.53 30.96
C VAL A 39 -9.22 -4.64 29.90
N PHE A 40 -8.86 -4.34 28.64
CA PHE A 40 -8.73 -5.35 27.60
C PHE A 40 -7.55 -6.32 27.83
N VAL A 41 -6.43 -5.83 28.37
CA VAL A 41 -5.28 -6.69 28.73
C VAL A 41 -5.65 -7.64 29.87
N LEU A 42 -6.37 -7.17 30.89
CA LEU A 42 -6.85 -8.03 31.98
C LEU A 42 -7.88 -9.06 31.50
N LEU A 43 -8.79 -8.68 30.59
CA LEU A 43 -9.75 -9.59 29.97
C LEU A 43 -9.06 -10.68 29.13
N PHE A 44 -8.05 -10.30 28.34
CA PHE A 44 -7.30 -11.23 27.51
C PHE A 44 -6.52 -12.26 28.35
N LEU A 45 -5.89 -11.83 29.45
CA LEU A 45 -5.20 -12.73 30.39
C LEU A 45 -6.17 -13.71 31.07
N ALA A 46 -7.38 -13.27 31.41
CA ALA A 46 -8.40 -14.16 31.96
C ALA A 46 -8.87 -15.22 30.95
N ILE A 47 -9.08 -14.83 29.68
CA ILE A 47 -9.50 -15.74 28.60
C ILE A 47 -8.41 -16.76 28.26
N LEU A 48 -7.14 -16.34 28.26
CA LEU A 48 -5.99 -17.24 28.10
C LEU A 48 -5.90 -18.27 29.23
N GLY A 49 -6.09 -17.84 30.48
CA GLY A 49 -6.10 -18.75 31.63
C GLY A 49 -7.19 -19.81 31.52
N VAL A 50 -8.40 -19.42 31.11
CA VAL A 50 -9.52 -20.36 30.88
C VAL A 50 -9.24 -21.27 29.68
N SER A 51 -8.67 -20.74 28.60
CA SER A 51 -8.34 -21.53 27.40
C SER A 51 -7.25 -22.58 27.65
N ILE A 52 -6.25 -22.28 28.49
CA ILE A 52 -5.23 -23.25 28.91
C ILE A 52 -5.84 -24.29 29.86
N TYR A 53 -6.73 -23.87 30.77
CA TYR A 53 -7.44 -24.77 31.68
C TYR A 53 -8.40 -25.74 30.94
N PHE A 54 -9.08 -25.29 29.89
CA PHE A 54 -9.92 -26.15 29.05
C PHE A 54 -9.14 -26.93 27.98
N GLY A 55 -8.06 -26.36 27.43
CA GLY A 55 -7.21 -26.99 26.42
C GLY A 55 -6.30 -28.09 26.97
N SER A 56 -6.00 -28.09 28.27
CA SER A 56 -5.24 -29.16 28.93
C SER A 56 -6.04 -30.45 29.13
N SER A 57 -7.33 -30.47 28.82
CA SER A 57 -8.16 -31.69 28.84
C SER A 57 -8.32 -32.36 27.46
N PHE A 58 -7.81 -31.76 26.38
CA PHE A 58 -7.98 -32.32 25.03
C PHE A 58 -6.65 -32.68 24.38
N LEU A 59 -6.36 -33.97 24.50
CA LEU A 59 -5.90 -34.81 23.41
C LEU A 59 -4.39 -34.96 23.23
N GLY A 60 -3.85 -35.89 24.02
CA GLY A 60 -2.88 -36.82 23.49
C GLY A 60 -3.53 -37.78 22.48
N SER A 61 -2.85 -38.03 21.37
CA SER A 61 -2.93 -39.30 20.62
C SER A 61 -1.80 -39.36 19.57
N ASN A 62 -0.86 -40.27 19.83
CA ASN A 62 -0.16 -41.16 18.91
C ASN A 62 0.58 -40.58 17.70
N GLU A 63 1.90 -40.50 17.85
CA GLU A 63 2.89 -41.31 17.11
C GLU A 63 2.43 -41.93 15.77
N GLN A 64 2.97 -41.41 14.66
CA GLN A 64 3.52 -42.27 13.61
C GLN A 64 4.67 -41.55 12.91
N LYS A 65 5.87 -42.08 13.17
CA LYS A 65 7.14 -41.72 12.56
C LYS A 65 7.33 -42.66 11.38
N ASP A 66 6.96 -42.23 10.17
CA ASP A 66 7.26 -42.99 8.96
C ASP A 66 8.62 -42.59 8.40
N ASP A 67 9.45 -43.63 8.30
CA ASP A 67 10.86 -43.66 7.96
C ASP A 67 11.09 -43.41 6.46
N ILE A 68 12.27 -42.87 6.16
CA ILE A 68 12.72 -42.45 4.84
C ILE A 68 13.41 -43.67 4.21
N SER A 69 12.95 -44.13 3.05
CA SER A 69 13.74 -45.05 2.22
C SER A 69 13.71 -44.62 0.75
N PRO A 70 14.87 -44.28 0.14
CA PRO A 70 14.93 -43.86 -1.25
C PRO A 70 14.82 -45.10 -2.15
N THR A 71 13.73 -45.20 -2.92
CA THR A 71 13.64 -46.21 -3.98
C THR A 71 14.14 -45.61 -5.29
N PRO A 72 15.13 -46.22 -5.96
CA PRO A 72 15.76 -45.66 -7.16
C PRO A 72 14.81 -45.66 -8.37
N MET A 73 14.81 -44.54 -9.10
CA MET A 73 14.29 -44.41 -10.46
C MET A 73 15.30 -45.07 -11.41
N PRO A 74 14.88 -46.03 -12.26
CA PRO A 74 14.80 -45.72 -13.68
C PRO A 74 13.75 -46.55 -14.46
N THR A 75 12.96 -45.91 -15.33
CA THR A 75 12.54 -46.49 -16.62
C THR A 75 12.12 -45.35 -17.55
N SER A 76 13.05 -44.96 -18.42
CA SER A 76 12.79 -44.17 -19.62
C SER A 76 12.17 -45.08 -20.67
N THR A 77 10.92 -44.84 -21.04
CA THR A 77 10.34 -45.41 -22.26
C THR A 77 10.21 -44.27 -23.26
N PRO A 78 11.06 -44.21 -24.30
CA PRO A 78 10.87 -43.27 -25.39
C PRO A 78 9.77 -43.81 -26.30
N MET A 79 8.80 -42.98 -26.63
CA MET A 79 8.02 -43.18 -27.86
C MET A 79 7.97 -41.88 -28.65
N PRO A 80 8.53 -41.86 -29.88
CA PRO A 80 8.35 -40.77 -30.82
C PRO A 80 6.96 -40.89 -31.45
N THR A 81 6.35 -39.76 -31.81
CA THR A 81 5.61 -39.59 -33.08
C THR A 81 5.28 -38.12 -33.23
N ASP A 82 6.03 -37.48 -34.13
CA ASP A 82 5.65 -36.27 -34.81
C ASP A 82 4.26 -36.40 -35.43
N THR A 83 3.40 -35.42 -35.21
CA THR A 83 2.39 -35.08 -36.22
C THR A 83 2.23 -33.57 -36.24
N PRO A 84 2.86 -32.88 -37.21
CA PRO A 84 2.55 -31.49 -37.49
C PRO A 84 1.17 -31.43 -38.15
N THR A 85 0.31 -30.55 -37.67
CA THR A 85 -0.81 -30.07 -38.49
C THR A 85 -0.84 -28.55 -38.40
N PRO A 86 -0.10 -27.86 -39.28
CA PRO A 86 -0.46 -26.51 -39.68
C PRO A 86 -1.65 -26.61 -40.63
N SER A 87 -2.84 -26.23 -40.16
CA SER A 87 -3.93 -25.87 -41.07
C SER A 87 -3.95 -24.36 -41.18
N VAL A 88 -3.35 -23.88 -42.26
CA VAL A 88 -3.45 -22.50 -42.74
C VAL A 88 -4.71 -22.43 -43.57
N SER A 89 -5.61 -21.50 -43.30
CA SER A 89 -6.22 -20.73 -44.39
C SER A 89 -6.82 -19.40 -43.89
N PRO A 90 -6.51 -18.28 -44.56
CA PRO A 90 -7.04 -16.94 -44.32
C PRO A 90 -8.40 -16.73 -45.02
N THR A 91 -8.90 -15.48 -45.01
CA THR A 91 -10.11 -14.93 -45.69
C THR A 91 -11.25 -14.66 -44.71
N GLY A 92 -11.81 -13.46 -44.54
CA GLY A 92 -11.60 -12.10 -45.07
C GLY A 92 -12.27 -11.13 -44.06
N GLU A 93 -11.69 -9.97 -43.78
CA GLU A 93 -12.17 -8.68 -44.31
C GLU A 93 -13.67 -8.69 -44.68
N ASP A 94 -14.51 -8.29 -43.72
CA ASP A 94 -15.64 -7.41 -44.01
C ASP A 94 -15.88 -6.46 -42.83
N GLU A 95 -15.78 -5.19 -43.21
CA GLU A 95 -15.85 -3.96 -42.48
C GLU A 95 -17.32 -3.63 -42.16
N LYS A 96 -17.72 -3.47 -40.89
CA LYS A 96 -18.88 -2.60 -40.59
C LYS A 96 -19.00 -2.13 -39.13
N GLU A 97 -18.77 -0.82 -39.00
CA GLU A 97 -19.42 0.12 -38.06
C GLU A 97 -19.06 0.07 -36.57
N THR A 98 -17.95 0.75 -36.31
CA THR A 98 -17.71 1.70 -35.22
C THR A 98 -18.98 2.41 -34.70
N PRO A 99 -19.45 2.18 -33.46
CA PRO A 99 -20.13 3.22 -32.71
C PRO A 99 -19.07 4.16 -32.14
N THR A 100 -19.04 5.38 -32.66
CA THR A 100 -18.29 6.52 -32.15
C THR A 100 -18.60 6.70 -30.66
N PRO A 101 -17.65 6.58 -29.72
CA PRO A 101 -17.93 6.94 -28.33
C PRO A 101 -18.14 8.46 -28.27
N THR A 102 -19.39 8.84 -28.06
CA THR A 102 -19.79 10.19 -27.66
C THR A 102 -18.93 10.62 -26.48
N LYS A 103 -18.08 11.64 -26.68
CA LYS A 103 -17.27 12.26 -25.62
C LYS A 103 -18.20 12.67 -24.47
N ARG A 104 -18.13 11.92 -23.37
CA ARG A 104 -18.78 12.25 -22.11
C ARG A 104 -18.21 13.57 -21.58
N PRO A 105 -19.01 14.47 -20.99
CA PRO A 105 -18.51 15.75 -20.49
C PRO A 105 -17.36 15.55 -19.51
N THR A 106 -16.18 16.06 -19.88
CA THR A 106 -15.01 16.17 -19.02
C THR A 106 -15.35 17.08 -17.85
N LYS A 107 -15.49 16.48 -16.66
CA LYS A 107 -15.54 17.15 -15.36
C LYS A 107 -14.29 18.05 -15.22
N PRO A 108 -14.36 19.18 -14.49
CA PRO A 108 -13.27 20.17 -14.49
C PRO A 108 -11.96 19.54 -14.01
N THR A 109 -10.96 19.56 -14.88
CA THR A 109 -9.56 19.27 -14.61
C THR A 109 -9.06 20.23 -13.53
N SER A 110 -8.90 19.69 -12.32
CA SER A 110 -8.25 20.39 -11.23
C SER A 110 -6.74 20.25 -11.45
N ALA A 111 -6.05 21.38 -11.55
CA ALA A 111 -4.64 21.47 -11.87
C ALA A 111 -3.75 20.51 -11.06
N SER A 112 -2.81 19.87 -11.78
CA SER A 112 -1.86 18.82 -11.34
C SER A 112 -2.31 17.35 -11.51
N ASP A 113 -3.04 17.02 -12.58
CA ASP A 113 -3.32 15.62 -12.95
C ASP A 113 -2.06 14.98 -13.56
N LEU A 114 -1.24 14.32 -12.73
CA LEU A 114 -0.30 13.34 -13.28
C LEU A 114 -1.14 12.21 -13.91
N ASP A 115 -0.67 11.70 -15.04
CA ASP A 115 -1.36 10.65 -15.77
C ASP A 115 -1.40 9.36 -14.94
N ARG A 116 -2.59 9.00 -14.43
CA ARG A 116 -2.80 7.81 -13.61
C ARG A 116 -2.51 6.51 -14.37
N SER A 117 -2.69 6.50 -15.70
CA SER A 117 -2.49 5.31 -16.52
C SER A 117 -1.02 4.92 -16.65
N SER A 118 -0.12 5.88 -16.44
CA SER A 118 1.33 5.67 -16.47
C SER A 118 1.90 4.97 -15.23
N LEU A 119 1.08 4.73 -14.19
CA LEU A 119 1.48 4.02 -12.99
C LEU A 119 0.86 2.62 -12.97
N SER A 120 1.71 1.60 -13.00
CA SER A 120 1.27 0.20 -12.86
C SER A 120 1.18 -0.22 -11.39
N ILE A 121 -0.01 -0.64 -10.95
CA ILE A 121 -0.28 -0.97 -9.54
C ILE A 121 -0.52 -2.47 -9.37
N SER A 122 0.20 -3.08 -8.43
CA SER A 122 -0.10 -4.40 -7.88
C SER A 122 -0.94 -4.24 -6.62
N VAL A 123 -2.12 -4.87 -6.61
CA VAL A 123 -3.08 -4.76 -5.52
C VAL A 123 -3.04 -6.04 -4.69
N GLN A 124 -2.77 -5.91 -3.39
CA GLN A 124 -2.55 -7.05 -2.51
C GLN A 124 -3.53 -7.05 -1.34
N ASN A 125 -4.12 -8.21 -1.06
CA ASN A 125 -5.02 -8.39 0.08
C ASN A 125 -4.26 -8.73 1.35
N GLY A 126 -4.20 -7.79 2.29
CA GLY A 126 -3.66 -7.98 3.63
C GLY A 126 -4.73 -8.01 4.73
N SER A 127 -6.03 -8.05 4.38
CA SER A 127 -7.12 -8.07 5.36
C SER A 127 -7.53 -9.49 5.77
N GLY A 128 -7.28 -10.47 4.90
CA GLY A 128 -7.77 -11.85 5.03
C GLY A 128 -9.20 -12.06 4.51
N THR A 129 -9.90 -11.00 4.10
CA THR A 129 -11.27 -11.07 3.58
C THR A 129 -11.26 -11.34 2.07
N LYS A 130 -12.02 -12.34 1.61
CA LYS A 130 -12.09 -12.71 0.18
C LYS A 130 -12.68 -11.55 -0.63
N GLY A 131 -12.08 -11.25 -1.78
CA GLY A 131 -12.60 -10.28 -2.76
C GLY A 131 -12.08 -8.85 -2.62
N VAL A 132 -11.50 -8.49 -1.48
CA VAL A 132 -11.07 -7.10 -1.19
C VAL A 132 -10.05 -6.55 -2.20
N ALA A 133 -9.08 -7.36 -2.63
CA ALA A 133 -8.12 -6.92 -3.66
C ALA A 133 -8.79 -6.65 -5.02
N ALA A 134 -9.83 -7.42 -5.38
CA ALA A 134 -10.56 -7.22 -6.63
C ALA A 134 -11.42 -5.95 -6.58
N GLU A 135 -12.04 -5.67 -5.43
CA GLU A 135 -12.78 -4.43 -5.21
C GLU A 135 -11.87 -3.20 -5.33
N MET A 136 -10.72 -3.22 -4.64
CA MET A 136 -9.73 -2.14 -4.75
C MET A 136 -9.18 -1.99 -6.17
N ALA A 137 -8.91 -3.10 -6.87
CA ALA A 137 -8.48 -3.05 -8.26
C ALA A 137 -9.53 -2.42 -9.18
N THR A 138 -10.82 -2.70 -8.94
CA THR A 138 -11.92 -2.08 -9.68
C THR A 138 -12.00 -0.59 -9.38
N PHE A 139 -11.94 -0.21 -8.10
CA PHE A 139 -11.92 1.20 -7.67
C PHE A 139 -10.78 1.99 -8.33
N LEU A 140 -9.56 1.44 -8.35
CA LEU A 140 -8.40 2.08 -8.96
C LEU A 140 -8.52 2.13 -10.51
N LYS A 141 -9.09 1.11 -11.15
CA LYS A 141 -9.38 1.14 -12.60
C LYS A 141 -10.38 2.24 -12.95
N ASP A 142 -11.44 2.39 -12.16
CA ASP A 142 -12.46 3.42 -12.36
C ASP A 142 -11.89 4.84 -12.24
N LEU A 143 -10.82 5.01 -11.43
CA LEU A 143 -10.05 6.25 -11.33
C LEU A 143 -9.08 6.46 -12.51
N GLY A 144 -8.80 5.43 -13.30
CA GLY A 144 -7.91 5.49 -14.47
C GLY A 144 -6.50 4.94 -14.23
N TYR A 145 -6.27 4.19 -13.15
CA TYR A 145 -4.98 3.53 -12.91
C TYR A 145 -4.85 2.21 -13.69
N SER A 146 -3.61 1.86 -14.05
CA SER A 146 -3.29 0.57 -14.65
C SER A 146 -3.04 -0.48 -13.56
N ILE A 147 -3.76 -1.60 -13.60
CA ILE A 147 -3.58 -2.70 -12.64
C ILE A 147 -2.71 -3.78 -13.26
N ALA A 148 -1.51 -3.97 -12.71
CA ALA A 148 -0.57 -4.99 -13.14
C ALA A 148 -0.98 -6.38 -12.64
N ALA A 149 -1.38 -6.48 -11.37
CA ALA A 149 -1.74 -7.74 -10.74
C ALA A 149 -2.66 -7.53 -9.54
N THR A 150 -3.39 -8.59 -9.17
CA THR A 150 -4.12 -8.69 -7.90
C THR A 150 -3.68 -9.97 -7.18
N GLY A 151 -3.43 -9.91 -5.88
CA GLY A 151 -2.97 -11.08 -5.12
C GLY A 151 -3.15 -10.94 -3.62
N ASN A 152 -2.51 -11.83 -2.86
CA ASN A 152 -2.42 -11.74 -1.40
C ASN A 152 -1.16 -10.97 -1.01
N ALA A 153 -1.22 -10.29 0.13
CA ALA A 153 -0.02 -9.73 0.76
C ALA A 153 0.81 -10.84 1.44
N ASP A 154 1.97 -10.45 1.95
CA ASP A 154 2.87 -11.32 2.71
C ASP A 154 2.25 -11.82 4.02
N ASN A 155 1.30 -11.07 4.59
CA ASN A 155 0.56 -11.42 5.80
C ASN A 155 -0.84 -10.77 5.80
N PHE A 156 -1.67 -11.11 6.80
CA PHE A 156 -3.05 -10.61 6.94
C PHE A 156 -3.27 -9.71 8.16
N ASP A 157 -2.21 -9.15 8.73
CA ASP A 157 -2.25 -8.31 9.94
C ASP A 157 -2.25 -6.80 9.63
N TYR A 158 -2.44 -6.45 8.36
CA TYR A 158 -2.57 -5.06 7.94
C TYR A 158 -3.87 -4.46 8.46
N GLN A 159 -3.78 -3.33 9.16
CA GLN A 159 -4.93 -2.64 9.76
C GLN A 159 -5.45 -1.46 8.93
N ASN A 160 -4.68 -1.00 7.95
CA ASN A 160 -5.00 0.11 7.09
C ASN A 160 -4.35 -0.13 5.73
N VAL A 161 -4.71 0.67 4.72
CA VAL A 161 -4.04 0.62 3.43
C VAL A 161 -2.58 1.04 3.56
N THR A 162 -1.69 0.23 2.99
CA THR A 162 -0.26 0.51 2.88
C THR A 162 0.10 0.69 1.41
N ILE A 163 0.72 1.82 1.10
CA ILE A 163 1.11 2.21 -0.25
C ILE A 163 2.64 2.17 -0.32
N LYS A 164 3.19 1.40 -1.26
CA LYS A 164 4.64 1.33 -1.54
C LYS A 164 4.87 1.65 -3.00
N LEU A 165 5.65 2.67 -3.30
CA LEU A 165 6.01 3.04 -4.68
C LEU A 165 7.50 2.84 -4.90
N LYS A 166 7.90 2.62 -6.16
CA LYS A 166 9.29 2.80 -6.56
C LYS A 166 9.68 4.26 -6.35
N SER A 167 10.91 4.51 -5.92
CA SER A 167 11.42 5.89 -5.77
C SER A 167 11.30 6.72 -7.07
N ALA A 168 11.44 6.09 -8.24
CA ALA A 168 11.23 6.73 -9.54
C ALA A 168 9.82 7.32 -9.73
N GLN A 169 8.83 6.79 -9.02
CA GLN A 169 7.41 7.16 -9.13
C GLN A 169 6.91 7.91 -7.90
N ALA A 170 7.79 8.37 -7.01
CA ALA A 170 7.42 9.09 -5.79
C ALA A 170 6.50 10.30 -6.02
N LYS A 171 6.55 10.92 -7.21
CA LYS A 171 5.65 12.01 -7.63
C LYS A 171 4.16 11.63 -7.57
N TYR A 172 3.80 10.35 -7.75
CA TYR A 172 2.41 9.87 -7.71
C TYR A 172 1.91 9.58 -6.30
N LEU A 173 2.78 9.50 -5.28
CA LEU A 173 2.42 9.09 -3.93
C LEU A 173 1.34 10.00 -3.35
N SER A 174 1.50 11.31 -3.50
CA SER A 174 0.52 12.30 -3.02
C SER A 174 -0.84 12.17 -3.68
N GLN A 175 -0.88 11.92 -4.99
CA GLN A 175 -2.12 11.76 -5.75
C GLN A 175 -2.81 10.44 -5.37
N LEU A 176 -2.07 9.33 -5.37
CA LEU A 176 -2.61 8.01 -5.03
C LEU A 176 -3.12 7.98 -3.58
N LYS A 177 -2.40 8.60 -2.65
CA LYS A 177 -2.87 8.76 -1.26
C LYS A 177 -4.17 9.55 -1.17
N LYS A 178 -4.29 10.65 -1.93
CA LYS A 178 -5.50 11.48 -1.94
C LYS A 178 -6.70 10.71 -2.52
N ASP A 179 -6.47 9.97 -3.61
CA ASP A 179 -7.49 9.17 -4.28
C ASP A 179 -7.99 8.03 -3.39
N LEU A 180 -7.08 7.35 -2.67
CA LEU A 180 -7.43 6.28 -1.73
C LEU A 180 -8.07 6.79 -0.44
N ALA A 181 -7.64 7.95 0.08
CA ALA A 181 -8.17 8.52 1.32
C ALA A 181 -9.66 8.90 1.25
N GLY A 182 -10.25 8.96 0.05
CA GLY A 182 -11.69 9.19 -0.13
C GLY A 182 -12.57 7.99 0.26
N SER A 183 -12.03 6.77 0.20
CA SER A 183 -12.79 5.54 0.44
C SER A 183 -12.13 4.59 1.43
N TYR A 184 -10.83 4.75 1.69
CA TYR A 184 -10.03 3.86 2.53
C TYR A 184 -9.18 4.63 3.54
N ALA A 185 -8.94 4.03 4.70
CA ALA A 185 -7.98 4.55 5.66
C ALA A 185 -6.55 4.22 5.22
N VAL A 186 -5.75 5.23 4.88
CA VAL A 186 -4.34 5.06 4.52
C VAL A 186 -3.47 5.18 5.77
N GLY A 187 -2.79 4.09 6.14
CA GLY A 187 -1.93 4.03 7.32
C GLY A 187 -0.47 4.35 7.03
N SER A 188 0.06 3.86 5.91
CA SER A 188 1.44 4.09 5.50
C SER A 188 1.54 4.35 3.99
N ALA A 189 2.42 5.26 3.61
CA ALA A 189 2.72 5.56 2.22
C ALA A 189 4.21 5.88 2.08
N THR A 190 4.93 5.02 1.36
CA THR A 190 6.38 5.06 1.24
C THR A 190 6.82 4.88 -0.22
N SER A 191 8.05 5.28 -0.53
CA SER A 191 8.65 5.21 -1.88
C SER A 191 9.89 4.31 -1.93
N ASP A 192 9.91 3.29 -1.07
CA ASP A 192 10.99 2.33 -0.82
C ASP A 192 10.73 0.95 -1.47
N LEU A 193 9.81 0.87 -2.43
CA LEU A 193 9.56 -0.38 -3.15
C LEU A 193 10.81 -0.80 -3.93
N SER A 194 11.14 -2.09 -3.85
CA SER A 194 12.29 -2.66 -4.57
C SER A 194 12.17 -2.43 -6.09
N ALA A 195 13.30 -2.11 -6.73
CA ALA A 195 13.37 -1.97 -8.17
C ALA A 195 13.13 -3.31 -8.92
N SER A 196 13.30 -4.45 -8.23
CA SER A 196 13.04 -5.79 -8.78
C SER A 196 11.57 -6.12 -8.96
N GLU A 197 10.66 -5.34 -8.37
CA GLU A 197 9.22 -5.55 -8.51
C GLU A 197 8.77 -5.26 -9.95
N SER A 198 7.89 -6.11 -10.47
CA SER A 198 7.34 -5.93 -11.82
C SER A 198 6.40 -4.74 -11.94
N ALA A 199 5.70 -4.40 -10.86
CA ALA A 199 4.83 -3.23 -10.78
C ALA A 199 5.57 -1.98 -10.27
N ASP A 200 5.05 -0.80 -10.59
CA ASP A 200 5.58 0.48 -10.12
C ASP A 200 5.15 0.84 -8.70
N ALA A 201 3.98 0.35 -8.31
CA ALA A 201 3.41 0.52 -6.98
C ALA A 201 2.81 -0.79 -6.48
N VAL A 202 2.86 -0.98 -5.17
CA VAL A 202 2.15 -2.03 -4.45
C VAL A 202 1.20 -1.35 -3.46
N VAL A 203 -0.07 -1.71 -3.53
CA VAL A 203 -1.11 -1.24 -2.61
C VAL A 203 -1.64 -2.45 -1.84
N ILE A 204 -1.42 -2.46 -0.53
CA ILE A 204 -1.86 -3.53 0.36
C ILE A 204 -3.09 -3.04 1.12
N ILE A 205 -4.21 -3.76 1.03
CA ILE A 205 -5.44 -3.43 1.76
C ILE A 205 -5.47 -4.15 3.10
N GLY A 206 -5.67 -3.40 4.19
CA GLY A 206 -5.86 -3.92 5.54
C GLY A 206 -7.34 -4.09 5.95
N LYS A 207 -7.56 -4.46 7.21
CA LYS A 207 -8.88 -4.64 7.84
C LYS A 207 -9.67 -3.34 8.01
#